data_AF-A0A6B1A4Z6-F1
#
_entry.id   AF-A0A6B1A4Z6-F1
#
_cell.length_a   1.000
_cell.length_b   1.000
_cell.length_c   1.000
_cell.angle_alpha   90.00
_cell.angle_beta   90.00
_cell.angle_gamma   90.00
#
_symmetry.space_group_name_H-M   'P 1'
#
loop_
_entity.id
_entity.type
_entity.pdbx_description
1 polymer ?
#
loop_
_entity_poly.entity_id
_entity_poly.type
_entity_poly.pdbx_seq_one_letter_code
_entity_poly.pdbx_strand_id
1 'polypeptide(L)'
;MAATTTMTAPRPTLEELVDRIIDAAFDLEPPAHPSTSPARAIHEARRLRQVGELDAALEVFAELDLTESTDGERRWIYVEFLELARRRFRAEPAELYCSGVGRAAVLTPYREGDDETLQARAVLGMRWQPGKLLSRRSLRGLRPLANGGAL
;
A
#
# COMPACT_ATOMS: atom_id res chain seq x y z
N MET A 1 -57.54 23.89 19.08
CA MET A 1 -56.44 23.79 20.07
C MET A 1 -55.63 22.54 19.74
N ALA A 2 -54.45 22.70 19.15
CA ALA A 2 -53.53 21.58 18.89
C ALA A 2 -52.24 21.85 19.68
N ALA A 3 -51.87 20.91 20.55
CA ALA A 3 -50.65 20.99 21.34
C ALA A 3 -49.46 20.58 20.48
N THR A 4 -48.55 21.52 20.21
CA THR A 4 -47.29 21.25 19.52
C THR A 4 -46.30 20.65 20.51
N THR A 5 -46.13 19.33 20.49
CA THR A 5 -45.07 18.65 21.23
C THR A 5 -43.73 18.93 20.54
N THR A 6 -42.93 19.83 21.10
CA THR A 6 -41.54 20.04 20.70
C THR A 6 -40.71 18.84 21.18
N MET A 7 -40.45 17.89 20.29
CA MET A 7 -39.43 16.85 20.51
C MET A 7 -38.06 17.52 20.50
N THR A 8 -37.45 17.63 21.68
CA THR A 8 -36.03 17.99 21.83
C THR A 8 -35.19 16.88 21.21
N ALA A 9 -34.53 17.15 20.09
CA ALA A 9 -33.63 16.20 19.45
C ALA A 9 -32.53 15.76 20.44
N PRO A 10 -32.15 14.47 20.48
CA PRO A 10 -31.09 14.00 21.36
C PRO A 10 -29.79 14.74 21.05
N ARG A 11 -29.08 15.15 22.11
CA ARG A 11 -27.77 15.79 21.96
C ARG A 11 -26.82 14.78 21.29
N PRO A 12 -26.04 15.21 20.30
CA PRO A 12 -25.14 14.32 19.60
C PRO A 12 -24.11 13.74 20.56
N THR A 13 -23.76 12.47 20.35
CA THR A 13 -22.75 11.79 21.17
C THR A 13 -21.37 12.37 20.91
N LEU A 14 -20.41 12.09 21.79
CA LEU A 14 -19.02 12.53 21.60
C LEU A 14 -18.44 11.98 20.29
N GLU A 15 -18.81 10.75 19.91
CA GLU A 15 -18.42 10.12 18.66
C GLU A 15 -18.97 10.88 17.45
N GLU A 16 -20.26 11.23 17.47
CA GLU A 16 -20.89 12.01 16.39
C GLU A 16 -20.37 13.44 16.28
N LEU A 17 -19.81 14.00 17.37
CA LEU A 17 -19.14 15.29 17.36
C LEU A 17 -17.72 15.18 16.81
N VAL A 18 -16.99 14.11 17.15
CA VAL A 18 -15.65 13.83 16.61
C VAL A 18 -15.71 13.59 15.11
N ASP A 19 -16.65 12.79 14.63
CA ASP A 19 -16.84 12.54 13.20
C ASP A 19 -17.17 13.84 12.45
N ARG A 20 -18.05 14.69 13.00
CA ARG A 20 -18.37 16.00 12.42
C ARG A 20 -17.18 16.95 12.37
N ILE A 21 -16.31 16.90 13.37
CA ILE A 21 -15.09 17.73 13.42
C ILE A 21 -14.07 17.22 12.40
N ILE A 22 -13.95 15.91 12.21
CA ILE A 22 -13.10 15.32 11.17
C ILE A 22 -13.64 15.72 9.78
N ASP A 23 -14.92 15.54 9.52
CA ASP A 23 -15.52 15.90 8.24
C ASP A 23 -15.39 17.41 7.93
N ALA A 24 -15.58 18.27 8.94
CA ALA A 24 -15.46 19.73 8.78
C ALA A 24 -14.02 20.23 8.72
N ALA A 25 -13.06 19.54 9.35
CA ALA A 25 -11.65 19.92 9.31
C ALA A 25 -10.96 19.51 8.00
N PHE A 26 -11.53 18.54 7.27
CA PHE A 26 -10.94 17.99 6.05
C PHE A 26 -11.69 18.34 4.75
N ASP A 27 -12.79 19.11 4.82
CA ASP A 27 -13.58 19.61 3.67
C ASP A 27 -13.73 18.58 2.55
N LEU A 28 -14.16 17.37 2.93
CA LEU A 28 -14.23 16.22 2.03
C LEU A 28 -15.51 16.30 1.18
N GLU A 29 -15.48 17.15 0.15
CA GLU A 29 -16.18 16.84 -1.10
C GLU A 29 -15.69 15.44 -1.53
N PRO A 30 -16.55 14.43 -1.75
CA PRO A 30 -16.07 13.09 -2.08
C PRO A 30 -15.33 13.17 -3.41
N PRO A 31 -14.00 12.95 -3.46
CA PRO A 31 -13.31 12.91 -4.73
C PRO A 31 -13.89 11.75 -5.54
N ALA A 32 -14.15 11.99 -6.82
CA ALA A 32 -14.75 11.03 -7.76
C ALA A 32 -13.90 9.77 -8.00
N HIS A 33 -12.77 9.60 -7.31
CA HIS A 33 -11.97 8.41 -7.26
C HIS A 33 -11.51 8.19 -5.81
N PRO A 34 -11.65 6.98 -5.24
CA PRO A 34 -11.12 6.68 -3.92
C PRO A 34 -9.60 6.66 -3.98
N SER A 35 -8.96 7.83 -3.94
CA SER A 35 -7.54 7.92 -3.61
C SER A 35 -7.41 7.49 -2.15
N THR A 36 -7.10 6.20 -1.94
CA THR A 36 -6.81 5.68 -0.61
C THR A 36 -5.62 6.48 -0.08
N SER A 37 -5.87 7.39 0.86
CA SER A 37 -4.82 8.13 1.54
C SER A 37 -3.69 7.17 1.94
N PRO A 38 -2.40 7.52 1.73
CA PRO A 38 -1.28 6.66 2.09
C PRO A 38 -1.35 6.11 3.52
N ALA A 39 -1.82 6.91 4.47
CA ALA A 39 -2.01 6.49 5.86
C ALA A 39 -3.05 5.36 5.98
N ARG A 40 -4.16 5.46 5.25
CA ARG A 40 -5.22 4.43 5.23
C ARG A 40 -4.72 3.14 4.57
N ALA A 41 -3.96 3.25 3.48
CA ALA A 41 -3.35 2.09 2.83
C ALA A 41 -2.36 1.37 3.76
N ILE A 42 -1.51 2.12 4.47
CA ILE A 42 -0.58 1.53 5.47
C ILE A 42 -1.35 0.84 6.59
N HIS A 43 -2.40 1.48 7.12
CA HIS A 43 -3.22 0.88 8.17
C HIS A 43 -3.85 -0.44 7.71
N GLU A 44 -4.41 -0.47 6.52
CA GLU A 44 -5.02 -1.67 5.95
C GLU A 44 -3.99 -2.77 5.68
N ALA A 45 -2.86 -2.44 5.06
CA ALA A 45 -1.77 -3.38 4.86
C ALA A 45 -1.25 -3.96 6.18
N ARG A 46 -1.19 -3.17 7.25
CA ARG A 46 -0.82 -3.64 8.59
C ARG A 46 -1.88 -4.57 9.19
N ARG A 47 -3.17 -4.25 9.01
CA ARG A 47 -4.28 -5.12 9.45
C ARG A 47 -4.20 -6.48 8.76
N LEU A 48 -4.04 -6.50 7.43
CA LEU A 48 -3.88 -7.73 6.64
C LEU A 48 -2.61 -8.51 7.03
N ARG A 49 -1.50 -7.81 7.29
CA ARG A 49 -0.27 -8.41 7.81
C ARG A 49 -0.45 -9.09 9.16
N GLN A 50 -1.29 -8.55 10.05
CA GLN A 50 -1.56 -9.14 11.37
C GLN A 50 -2.32 -10.46 11.27
N VAL A 51 -3.27 -10.56 10.33
CA VAL A 51 -4.04 -11.80 10.08
C VAL A 51 -3.31 -12.79 9.16
N GLY A 52 -2.13 -12.42 8.65
CA GLY A 52 -1.28 -13.30 7.83
C GLY A 52 -1.57 -13.24 6.33
N GLU A 53 -2.47 -12.36 5.89
CA GLU A 53 -2.80 -12.15 4.47
C GLU A 53 -1.76 -11.24 3.80
N LEU A 54 -0.54 -11.77 3.64
CA LEU A 54 0.60 -11.00 3.15
C LEU A 54 0.47 -10.60 1.67
N ASP A 55 -0.14 -11.45 0.84
CA ASP A 55 -0.36 -11.14 -0.58
C ASP A 55 -1.38 -10.00 -0.75
N ALA A 56 -2.51 -10.08 -0.06
CA ALA A 56 -3.50 -8.99 -0.03
C ALA A 56 -2.89 -7.69 0.53
N ALA A 57 -2.05 -7.77 1.56
CA ALA A 57 -1.36 -6.60 2.08
C ALA A 57 -0.40 -5.96 1.06
N LEU A 58 0.20 -6.74 0.16
CA LEU A 58 1.06 -6.23 -0.92
C LEU A 58 0.24 -5.63 -2.06
N GLU A 59 -0.94 -6.17 -2.34
CA GLU A 59 -1.89 -5.63 -3.33
C GLU A 59 -2.32 -4.20 -2.95
N VAL A 60 -2.57 -3.94 -1.66
CA VAL A 60 -2.86 -2.58 -1.17
C VAL A 60 -1.77 -1.56 -1.57
N PHE A 61 -0.49 -1.96 -1.56
CA PHE A 61 0.60 -1.10 -2.00
C PHE A 61 0.71 -0.97 -3.52
N ALA A 62 0.28 -1.98 -4.27
CA ALA A 62 0.28 -1.94 -5.73
C ALA A 62 -0.78 -0.97 -6.27
N GLU A 63 -1.89 -0.82 -5.56
CA GLU A 63 -2.99 0.10 -5.91
C GLU A 63 -2.76 1.54 -5.44
N LEU A 64 -1.71 1.78 -4.64
CA LEU A 64 -1.47 3.06 -4.02
C LEU A 64 -0.95 4.10 -5.02
N ASP A 65 -1.70 5.21 -5.17
CA ASP A 65 -1.23 6.39 -5.90
C ASP A 65 -0.37 7.28 -4.98
N LEU A 66 0.89 7.46 -5.36
CA LEU A 66 1.89 8.27 -4.64
C LEU A 66 2.16 9.61 -5.31
N THR A 67 1.33 10.03 -6.27
CA THR A 67 1.56 11.24 -7.07
C THR A 67 1.66 12.49 -6.19
N GLU A 68 0.77 12.63 -5.21
CA GLU A 68 0.70 13.78 -4.31
C GLU A 68 1.44 13.57 -2.97
N SER A 69 2.02 12.39 -2.73
CA SER A 69 2.72 12.09 -1.48
C SER A 69 4.05 12.85 -1.38
N THR A 70 4.35 13.31 -0.17
CA THR A 70 5.64 13.89 0.20
C THR A 70 6.76 12.83 0.16
N ASP A 71 8.01 13.29 0.10
CA ASP A 71 9.17 12.40 0.18
C ASP A 71 9.25 11.63 1.51
N GLY A 72 8.78 12.23 2.61
CA GLY A 72 8.71 11.57 3.91
C GLY A 72 7.75 10.38 3.89
N GLU A 73 6.54 10.58 3.36
CA GLU A 73 5.54 9.53 3.21
C GLU A 73 6.02 8.43 2.27
N ARG A 74 6.58 8.78 1.11
CA ARG A 74 7.13 7.81 0.15
C ARG A 74 8.21 6.93 0.77
N ARG A 75 9.08 7.51 1.61
CA ARG A 75 10.10 6.74 2.36
C ARG A 75 9.46 5.80 3.37
N TRP A 76 8.48 6.27 4.13
CA TRP A 76 7.83 5.43 5.14
C TRP A 76 7.07 4.26 4.49
N ILE A 77 6.28 4.53 3.45
CA ILE A 77 5.56 3.52 2.66
C ILE A 77 6.54 2.49 2.07
N TYR A 78 7.66 2.97 1.54
CA TYR A 78 8.71 2.09 1.03
C TYR A 78 9.27 1.15 2.10
N VAL A 79 9.47 1.63 3.33
CA VAL A 79 9.91 0.78 4.45
C VAL A 79 8.86 -0.28 4.80
N GLU A 80 7.58 0.10 4.92
CA GLU A 80 6.50 -0.85 5.21
C GLU A 80 6.37 -1.92 4.11
N PHE A 81 6.45 -1.50 2.85
CA PHE A 81 6.46 -2.40 1.70
C PHE A 81 7.63 -3.39 1.77
N LEU A 82 8.84 -2.91 2.09
CA LEU A 82 10.02 -3.77 2.20
C LEU A 82 9.90 -4.80 3.33
N GLU A 83 9.39 -4.40 4.50
CA GLU A 83 9.17 -5.34 5.60
C GLU A 83 8.20 -6.45 5.20
N LEU A 84 7.10 -6.07 4.55
CA LEU A 84 6.08 -7.00 4.10
C LEU A 84 6.61 -7.94 3.01
N ALA A 85 7.31 -7.40 2.00
CA ALA A 85 7.95 -8.15 0.95
C ALA A 85 8.96 -9.17 1.50
N ARG A 86 9.83 -8.75 2.42
CA ARG A 86 10.80 -9.66 3.05
C ARG A 86 10.12 -10.78 3.81
N ARG A 87 9.03 -10.50 4.50
CA ARG A 87 8.26 -11.52 5.21
C ARG A 87 7.60 -12.49 4.23
N ARG A 88 6.99 -11.99 3.16
CA ARG A 88 6.27 -12.79 2.17
C ARG A 88 7.19 -13.68 1.33
N PHE A 89 8.32 -13.15 0.88
CA PHE A 89 9.20 -13.83 -0.07
C PHE A 89 10.43 -14.47 0.58
N ARG A 90 10.45 -14.63 1.92
CA ARG A 90 11.59 -15.20 2.66
C ARG A 90 12.04 -16.57 2.14
N ALA A 91 11.12 -17.37 1.61
CA ALA A 91 11.37 -18.71 1.12
C ALA A 91 11.58 -18.80 -0.40
N GLU A 92 11.63 -17.66 -1.10
CA GLU A 92 11.71 -17.59 -2.56
C GLU A 92 12.96 -16.81 -3.00
N PRO A 93 13.58 -17.17 -4.14
CA PRO A 93 14.64 -16.36 -4.71
C PRO A 93 14.06 -15.06 -5.27
N ALA A 94 13.96 -14.04 -4.41
CA ALA A 94 13.37 -12.75 -4.73
C ALA A 94 14.41 -11.63 -4.78
N GLU A 95 14.22 -10.71 -5.72
CA GLU A 95 15.10 -9.57 -5.96
C GLU A 95 14.30 -8.28 -5.93
N LEU A 96 14.87 -7.25 -5.32
CA LEU A 96 14.30 -5.93 -5.24
C LEU A 96 14.86 -5.06 -6.37
N TYR A 97 13.98 -4.55 -7.22
CA TYR A 97 14.28 -3.49 -8.15
C TYR A 97 13.80 -2.16 -7.58
N CYS A 98 14.68 -1.15 -7.52
CA CYS A 98 14.34 0.20 -7.08
C CYS A 98 14.67 1.20 -8.18
N SER A 99 13.66 1.92 -8.69
CA SER A 99 13.87 2.96 -9.70
C SER A 99 13.92 4.37 -9.12
N GLY A 100 13.69 4.54 -7.82
CA GLY A 100 13.68 5.84 -7.14
C GLY A 100 12.97 5.80 -5.78
N VAL A 101 12.86 6.95 -5.13
CA VAL A 101 12.18 7.09 -3.82
C VAL A 101 10.71 6.70 -3.96
N GLY A 102 10.24 5.75 -3.13
CA GLY A 102 8.86 5.26 -3.17
C GLY A 102 8.51 4.44 -4.43
N ARG A 103 9.51 3.98 -5.19
CA ARG A 103 9.30 3.18 -6.41
C ARG A 103 10.11 1.91 -6.38
N ALA A 104 9.43 0.79 -6.21
CA ALA A 104 10.06 -0.52 -6.12
C ALA A 104 9.19 -1.64 -6.69
N ALA A 105 9.85 -2.74 -7.05
CA ALA A 105 9.19 -3.99 -7.36
C ALA A 105 10.00 -5.16 -6.78
N VAL A 106 9.29 -6.18 -6.32
CA VAL A 106 9.86 -7.49 -5.99
C VAL A 106 9.73 -8.39 -7.20
N LEU A 107 10.84 -8.95 -7.64
CA LEU A 107 10.97 -9.76 -8.83
C LEU A 107 11.37 -11.18 -8.45
N THR A 108 10.77 -12.18 -9.07
CA THR A 108 11.17 -13.59 -8.92
C THR A 108 11.44 -14.21 -10.29
N PRO A 109 12.29 -15.24 -10.41
CA PRO A 109 12.43 -16.02 -11.63
C PRO A 109 11.07 -16.48 -12.17
N TYR A 110 10.83 -16.31 -13.47
CA TYR A 110 9.61 -16.78 -14.12
C TYR A 110 9.74 -18.27 -14.48
N ARG A 111 8.94 -19.12 -13.81
CA ARG A 111 9.07 -20.59 -13.87
C ARG A 111 8.88 -21.21 -15.25
N GLU A 112 8.15 -20.56 -16.15
CA GLU A 112 7.88 -21.05 -17.50
C GLU A 112 8.78 -20.40 -18.57
N GLY A 113 9.65 -19.48 -18.16
CA GLY A 113 10.58 -18.77 -19.05
C GLY A 113 12.00 -19.27 -18.95
N ASP A 114 12.93 -18.51 -19.53
CA ASP A 114 14.35 -18.68 -19.31
C ASP A 114 14.79 -18.11 -17.94
N ASP A 115 15.99 -18.48 -17.50
CA ASP A 115 16.58 -18.01 -16.23
C ASP A 115 16.80 -16.48 -16.19
N GLU A 116 16.69 -15.82 -17.33
CA GLU A 116 16.85 -14.38 -17.50
C GLU A 116 15.52 -13.62 -17.40
N THR A 117 14.38 -14.31 -17.38
CA THR A 117 13.06 -13.68 -17.29
C THR A 117 12.61 -13.64 -15.83
N LEU A 118 12.27 -12.44 -15.38
CA LEU A 118 11.76 -12.16 -14.05
C LEU A 118 10.30 -11.73 -14.12
N GLN A 119 9.51 -12.13 -13.13
CA GLN A 119 8.14 -11.68 -12.94
C GLN A 119 8.06 -10.74 -11.74
N ALA A 120 7.41 -9.58 -11.91
CA ALA A 120 7.06 -8.70 -10.80
C ALA A 120 5.97 -9.35 -9.95
N ARG A 121 6.26 -9.66 -8.69
CA ARG A 121 5.32 -10.27 -7.73
C ARG A 121 4.67 -9.25 -6.81
N ALA A 122 5.36 -8.15 -6.54
CA ALA A 122 4.83 -7.02 -5.78
C ALA A 122 5.39 -5.73 -6.35
N VAL A 123 4.61 -4.66 -6.34
CA VAL A 123 4.95 -3.37 -6.94
C VAL A 123 4.53 -2.24 -6.00
N LEU A 124 5.31 -1.17 -5.96
CA LEU A 124 5.02 0.04 -5.22
C LEU A 124 5.34 1.26 -6.10
N GLY A 125 4.36 2.13 -6.33
CA GLY A 125 4.58 3.45 -6.94
C GLY A 125 5.14 3.42 -8.37
N MET A 126 5.05 2.27 -9.06
CA MET A 126 5.48 2.11 -10.45
C MET A 126 4.26 1.96 -11.37
N ARG A 127 4.44 2.23 -12.67
CA ARG A 127 3.43 1.91 -13.71
C ARG A 127 3.32 0.41 -14.01
N TRP A 128 3.93 -0.44 -13.18
CA TRP A 128 3.91 -1.88 -13.37
C TRP A 128 2.77 -2.46 -12.55
N GLN A 129 2.33 -3.64 -12.94
CA GLN A 129 1.38 -4.42 -12.16
C GLN A 129 2.05 -5.74 -11.76
N PRO A 130 1.62 -6.36 -10.64
CA PRO A 130 1.96 -7.74 -10.35
C PRO A 130 1.65 -8.65 -11.56
N GLY A 131 2.53 -9.61 -11.83
CA GLY A 131 2.50 -10.48 -13.00
C GLY A 131 3.33 -9.99 -14.18
N LYS A 132 3.78 -8.73 -14.21
CA LYS A 132 4.57 -8.19 -15.32
C LYS A 132 5.89 -8.95 -15.51
N LEU A 133 6.17 -9.36 -16.75
CA LEU A 133 7.42 -10.01 -17.13
C LEU A 133 8.47 -9.01 -17.62
N LEU A 134 9.72 -9.23 -17.23
CA LEU A 134 10.86 -8.34 -17.46
C LEU A 134 12.10 -9.18 -17.73
N SER A 135 12.94 -8.78 -18.69
CA SER A 135 14.26 -9.37 -18.84
C SER A 135 15.23 -8.78 -17.81
N ARG A 136 15.99 -9.63 -17.12
CA ARG A 136 17.01 -9.24 -16.14
C ARG A 136 18.03 -8.25 -16.73
N ARG A 137 18.39 -8.42 -18.00
CA ARG A 137 19.33 -7.53 -18.73
C ARG A 137 18.83 -6.09 -18.88
N SER A 138 17.51 -5.89 -18.85
CA SER A 138 16.90 -4.55 -18.98
C SER A 138 16.88 -3.77 -17.66
N LEU A 139 17.19 -4.43 -16.54
CA LEU A 139 17.05 -3.88 -15.21
C LEU A 139 18.41 -3.46 -14.64
N ARG A 140 18.55 -2.16 -14.37
CA ARG A 140 19.74 -1.61 -13.69
C ARG A 140 19.50 -1.46 -12.19
N GLY A 141 20.52 -1.68 -11.37
CA GLY A 141 20.43 -1.43 -9.93
C GLY A 141 19.58 -2.44 -9.15
N LEU A 142 19.36 -3.63 -9.72
CA LEU A 142 18.72 -4.77 -9.07
C LEU A 142 19.54 -5.20 -7.84
N ARG A 143 18.87 -5.47 -6.72
CA ARG A 143 19.50 -5.91 -5.48
C ARG A 143 18.79 -7.16 -4.97
N PRO A 144 19.51 -8.23 -4.59
CA PRO A 144 18.85 -9.37 -3.98
C PRO A 144 18.15 -8.93 -2.68
N LEU A 145 16.95 -9.46 -2.44
CA LEU A 145 16.39 -9.40 -1.09
C LEU A 145 17.21 -10.37 -0.25
N ALA A 146 17.66 -9.92 0.93
CA ALA A 146 18.39 -10.79 1.83
C ALA A 146 17.49 -11.97 2.23
N ASN A 147 17.79 -13.16 1.69
CA ASN A 147 17.09 -14.38 2.04
C ASN A 147 17.50 -14.78 3.46
N GLY A 148 16.61 -14.50 4.41
CA GLY A 148 16.63 -15.12 5.73
C GLY A 148 17.79 -14.70 6.65
N GLY A 149 17.50 -13.75 7.54
CA GLY A 149 18.24 -13.55 8.79
C GLY A 149 18.89 -12.17 8.89
N ALA A 150 18.26 -11.32 9.71
CA ALA A 150 18.72 -10.01 10.19
C ALA A 150 18.94 -8.91 9.11
N LEU A 151 18.13 -7.84 9.23
CA LEU A 151 18.75 -6.51 9.32
C LEU A 151 19.40 -6.39 10.69
#